data_AF-A0A4Q3JC80-F1
#
_entry.id   AF-A0A4Q3JC80-F1
#
_cell.length_a   1.000
_cell.length_b   1.000
_cell.length_c   1.000
_cell.angle_alpha   90.00
_cell.angle_beta   90.00
_cell.angle_gamma   90.00
#
_symmetry.space_group_name_H-M   'P 1'
#
loop_
_entity.id
_entity.type
_entity.pdbx_description
1 polymer ?
#
loop_
_entity_poly.entity_id
_entity_poly.type
_entity_poly.pdbx_seq_one_letter_code
_entity_poly.pdbx_strand_id
1 'polypeptide(L)'
;VLGHQPVRVGPRDDHHAARLLEGQIARDGRAREQVRVEQTDQAPAVALVERGQADREPAGTPIPCDLSFDQPGGVVVITGPNSGGKTRLLQSVALAQMFAQAGTFVPAREARVRWAEGLFVSLIEEARHDQREGRLGSELQRIREVFEQLRAGGLVLLDELCSGTNPSEGQEIFELVVDLLSELSPQAFISTHFLDFAARLAASPRPGMSFLQVELDERDEPTFQFTPGVARTSLAHKTAARLGVTRESLQALVERARRRG
;
A
#
# COMPACT_ATOMS: atom_id res chain seq x y z
N VAL A 1 21.64 -0.36 23.11
CA VAL A 1 21.13 -1.51 22.34
C VAL A 1 19.62 -1.48 22.46
N LEU A 2 18.94 -0.74 21.57
CA LEU A 2 17.49 -0.59 21.57
C LEU A 2 16.99 -1.32 20.32
N GLY A 3 16.58 -2.58 20.50
CA GLY A 3 15.85 -3.32 19.48
C GLY A 3 14.43 -2.76 19.42
N HIS A 4 14.03 -2.24 18.27
CA HIS A 4 12.66 -1.82 18.04
C HIS A 4 11.84 -3.03 17.60
N GLN A 5 10.98 -3.50 18.49
CA GLN A 5 9.91 -4.44 18.15
C GLN A 5 8.83 -3.72 17.32
N PRO A 6 8.12 -4.44 16.43
CA PRO A 6 6.93 -3.90 15.78
C PRO A 6 5.91 -3.41 16.83
N VAL A 7 5.32 -2.24 16.56
CA VAL A 7 4.34 -1.61 17.45
C VAL A 7 3.03 -2.40 17.37
N ARG A 8 2.75 -3.17 18.41
CA ARG A 8 1.46 -3.81 18.65
C ARG A 8 0.48 -2.78 19.20
N VAL A 9 -0.58 -2.45 18.45
CA VAL A 9 -1.72 -1.73 19.02
C VAL A 9 -2.65 -2.77 19.64
N GLY A 10 -2.50 -3.00 20.95
CA GLY A 10 -3.32 -3.92 21.73
C GLY A 10 -4.59 -3.24 22.29
N PRO A 11 -5.60 -4.03 22.70
CA PRO A 11 -6.95 -3.54 23.03
C PRO A 11 -7.09 -2.93 24.45
N ARG A 12 -6.06 -2.30 25.02
CA ARG A 12 -6.10 -1.87 26.44
C ARG A 12 -5.49 -0.53 26.83
N ASP A 13 -5.04 0.29 25.89
CA ASP A 13 -4.58 1.66 26.20
C ASP A 13 -5.45 2.73 25.48
N ASP A 14 -6.76 2.58 25.63
CA ASP A 14 -7.79 3.14 24.73
C ASP A 14 -8.15 4.62 24.94
N HIS A 15 -7.51 5.35 25.85
CA HIS A 15 -7.97 6.72 26.17
C HIS A 15 -6.95 7.84 25.98
N HIS A 16 -5.65 7.55 25.86
CA HIS A 16 -4.65 8.60 25.73
C HIS A 16 -4.24 8.87 24.27
N ALA A 17 -4.10 7.82 23.46
CA ALA A 17 -3.75 7.94 22.04
C ALA A 17 -4.92 8.49 21.19
N ALA A 18 -6.16 8.05 21.47
CA ALA A 18 -7.36 8.55 20.80
C ALA A 18 -7.57 10.06 21.04
N ARG A 19 -7.39 10.54 22.28
CA ARG A 19 -7.52 11.97 22.63
C ARG A 19 -6.44 12.85 22.00
N LEU A 20 -5.24 12.32 21.83
CA LEU A 20 -4.15 13.04 21.13
C LEU A 20 -4.43 13.16 19.63
N LEU A 21 -5.03 12.14 19.01
CA LEU A 21 -5.47 12.21 17.60
C LEU A 21 -6.67 13.12 17.40
N GLU A 22 -7.68 13.06 18.28
CA GLU A 22 -8.85 13.96 18.27
C GLU A 22 -8.41 15.44 18.35
N GLY A 23 -7.44 15.74 19.20
CA GLY A 23 -6.90 17.09 19.37
C GLY A 23 -6.12 17.62 18.16
N GLN A 24 -5.56 16.73 17.33
CA GLN A 24 -4.84 17.09 16.09
C GLN A 24 -5.81 17.25 14.91
N ILE A 25 -6.81 16.38 14.80
CA ILE A 25 -7.82 16.38 13.72
C ILE A 25 -8.81 17.55 13.87
N ALA A 26 -9.15 17.94 15.10
CA ALA A 26 -10.03 19.09 15.35
C ALA A 26 -9.39 20.45 15.01
N ARG A 27 -8.05 20.54 14.95
CA ARG A 27 -7.34 21.81 14.71
C ARG A 27 -7.27 22.22 13.23
N ASP A 28 -7.49 21.29 12.30
CA ASP A 28 -7.38 21.55 10.85
C ASP A 28 -8.70 21.93 10.15
N GLY A 29 -9.77 22.22 10.90
CA GLY A 29 -10.81 23.16 10.47
C GLY A 29 -11.65 22.80 9.23
N ARG A 30 -11.63 21.55 8.75
CA ARG A 30 -12.59 21.06 7.75
C ARG A 30 -13.16 19.72 8.20
N ALA A 31 -14.29 19.77 8.88
CA ALA A 31 -15.17 18.62 9.08
C ALA A 31 -15.69 18.16 7.70
N ARG A 32 -14.88 17.39 6.97
CA ARG A 32 -15.34 16.61 5.81
C ARG A 32 -15.95 15.31 6.37
N GLU A 33 -17.10 14.95 5.81
CA GLU A 33 -18.05 13.94 6.29
C GLU A 33 -17.37 12.75 6.98
N GLN A 34 -17.66 12.58 8.27
CA GLN A 34 -17.21 11.48 9.10
C GLN A 34 -18.39 10.53 9.30
N VAL A 35 -18.25 9.27 8.90
CA VAL A 35 -19.34 8.30 8.95
C VAL A 35 -19.09 7.24 10.00
N ARG A 36 -20.17 6.89 10.71
CA ARG A 36 -20.16 5.83 11.72
C ARG A 36 -19.97 4.51 11.00
N VAL A 37 -18.94 3.78 11.40
CA VAL A 37 -18.59 2.48 10.79
C VAL A 37 -19.62 1.43 11.16
N GLU A 38 -20.02 0.63 10.18
CA GLU A 38 -20.70 -0.63 10.42
C GLU A 38 -19.65 -1.74 10.52
N GLN A 39 -19.46 -2.31 11.71
CA GLN A 39 -18.65 -3.52 11.87
C GLN A 39 -19.45 -4.71 11.34
N THR A 40 -18.85 -5.50 10.46
CA THR A 40 -19.53 -6.61 9.79
C THR A 40 -18.67 -7.87 9.74
N ASP A 41 -19.32 -9.03 9.82
CA ASP A 41 -18.71 -10.33 9.57
C ASP A 41 -18.61 -10.64 8.06
N GLN A 42 -19.24 -9.82 7.22
CA GLN A 42 -19.24 -9.95 5.76
C GLN A 42 -17.93 -9.39 5.15
N ALA A 43 -17.80 -9.48 3.83
CA ALA A 43 -16.62 -8.99 3.11
C ALA A 43 -16.31 -7.53 3.48
N PRO A 44 -15.03 -7.16 3.71
CA PRO A 44 -14.68 -5.79 4.02
C PRO A 44 -14.93 -4.91 2.79
N ALA A 45 -15.73 -3.87 2.94
CA ALA A 45 -15.84 -2.77 1.99
C ALA A 45 -15.33 -1.51 2.69
N VAL A 46 -14.02 -1.25 2.57
CA VAL A 46 -13.49 0.05 2.94
C VAL A 46 -13.79 1.01 1.78
N ALA A 47 -15.03 1.50 1.72
CA ALA A 47 -15.42 2.48 0.72
C ALA A 47 -14.86 3.86 1.11
N LEU A 48 -13.57 4.11 0.88
CA LEU A 48 -12.95 5.44 1.04
C LEU A 48 -13.48 6.41 -0.07
N VAL A 49 -14.79 6.62 -0.15
CA VAL A 49 -15.42 7.37 -1.24
C VAL A 49 -15.35 8.86 -1.00
N GLU A 50 -14.70 9.51 -1.95
CA GLU A 50 -15.31 10.52 -2.79
C GLU A 50 -14.65 10.51 -4.17
N ARG A 51 -15.43 10.22 -5.22
CA ARG A 51 -15.12 10.70 -6.57
C ARG A 51 -15.11 12.23 -6.52
N GLY A 52 -13.94 12.82 -6.34
CA GLY A 52 -13.71 14.19 -6.77
C GLY A 52 -13.69 14.20 -8.30
N GLN A 53 -14.54 15.01 -8.92
CA GLN A 53 -14.37 15.34 -10.33
C GLN A 53 -12.93 15.85 -10.52
N ALA A 54 -12.29 15.42 -11.62
CA ALA A 54 -10.91 15.73 -11.96
C ALA A 54 -10.67 17.21 -12.32
N ASP A 55 -11.21 18.14 -11.53
CA ASP A 55 -10.92 19.57 -11.62
C ASP A 55 -9.79 19.87 -10.64
N ARG A 56 -8.56 19.63 -11.10
CA ARG A 56 -7.25 20.00 -10.53
C ARG A 56 -7.33 20.66 -9.14
N GLU A 57 -7.51 19.82 -8.12
CA GLU A 57 -7.35 20.18 -6.71
C GLU A 57 -5.91 20.68 -6.45
N PRO A 58 -5.70 21.63 -5.54
CA PRO A 58 -4.37 22.18 -5.26
C PRO A 58 -3.41 21.10 -4.75
N ALA A 59 -2.13 21.26 -5.09
CA ALA A 59 -1.06 20.35 -4.68
C ALA A 59 -1.06 20.15 -3.15
N GLY A 60 -1.22 18.90 -2.72
CA GLY A 60 -1.26 18.53 -1.30
C GLY A 60 -2.64 18.10 -0.78
N THR A 61 -3.71 18.22 -1.57
CA THR A 61 -5.02 17.72 -1.15
C THR A 61 -5.11 16.20 -1.37
N PRO A 62 -5.49 15.41 -0.35
CA PRO A 62 -5.74 13.98 -0.50
C PRO A 62 -6.87 13.73 -1.51
N ILE A 63 -6.65 12.79 -2.42
CA ILE A 63 -7.66 12.32 -3.38
C ILE A 63 -8.29 11.04 -2.79
N PRO A 64 -9.61 11.01 -2.54
CA PRO A 64 -10.27 9.81 -2.04
C PRO A 64 -10.30 8.69 -3.11
N CYS A 65 -10.47 7.44 -2.68
CA CYS A 65 -10.42 6.27 -3.58
C CYS A 65 -11.31 5.14 -3.09
N ASP A 66 -12.03 4.46 -3.99
CA ASP A 66 -13.00 3.44 -3.58
C ASP A 66 -12.36 2.05 -3.51
N LEU A 67 -12.60 1.30 -2.42
CA LEU A 67 -12.28 -0.12 -2.33
C LEU A 67 -13.51 -0.93 -1.93
N SER A 68 -13.81 -1.97 -2.71
CA SER A 68 -14.89 -2.92 -2.44
C SER A 68 -14.46 -4.32 -2.81
N PHE A 69 -14.72 -5.28 -1.93
CA PHE A 69 -14.40 -6.69 -2.13
C PHE A 69 -15.66 -7.53 -1.92
N ASP A 70 -15.92 -8.45 -2.84
CA ASP A 70 -17.15 -9.26 -2.83
C ASP A 70 -17.09 -10.41 -1.81
N GLN A 71 -15.87 -10.80 -1.42
CA GLN A 71 -15.64 -11.94 -0.55
C GLN A 71 -14.81 -11.53 0.68
N PRO A 72 -15.09 -12.16 1.82
CA PRO A 72 -14.27 -12.00 3.01
C PRO A 72 -12.90 -12.64 2.88
N GLY A 73 -11.85 -11.86 3.12
CA GLY A 73 -10.47 -12.33 3.00
C GLY A 73 -10.00 -12.41 1.54
N GLY A 74 -8.79 -12.91 1.35
CA GLY A 74 -8.15 -12.99 0.05
C GLY A 74 -7.01 -12.00 -0.13
N VAL A 75 -6.32 -12.12 -1.26
CA VAL A 75 -5.09 -11.39 -1.56
C VAL A 75 -5.35 -10.38 -2.68
N VAL A 76 -5.13 -9.11 -2.38
CA VAL A 76 -5.27 -7.99 -3.32
C VAL A 76 -3.87 -7.54 -3.75
N VAL A 77 -3.50 -7.80 -4.99
CA VAL A 77 -2.21 -7.36 -5.55
C VAL A 77 -2.40 -5.98 -6.22
N ILE A 78 -1.65 -4.97 -5.76
CA ILE A 78 -1.76 -3.60 -6.22
C ILE A 78 -0.53 -3.25 -7.07
N THR A 79 -0.78 -2.79 -8.31
CA THR A 79 0.25 -2.46 -9.29
C THR A 79 0.12 -1.03 -9.79
N GLY A 80 1.22 -0.48 -10.33
CA GLY A 80 1.24 0.87 -10.87
C GLY A 80 2.53 1.63 -10.53
N PRO A 81 2.68 2.87 -11.00
CA PRO A 81 3.86 3.70 -10.74
C PRO A 81 4.08 3.94 -9.24
N ASN A 82 5.32 4.17 -8.81
CA ASN A 82 5.65 4.45 -7.41
C ASN A 82 5.01 5.76 -6.92
N SER A 83 4.85 6.73 -7.81
CA SER A 83 4.11 7.97 -7.56
C SER A 83 2.58 7.82 -7.58
N GLY A 84 2.05 6.61 -7.83
CA GLY A 84 0.61 6.37 -7.98
C GLY A 84 -0.18 6.24 -6.68
N GLY A 85 0.46 6.42 -5.52
CA GLY A 85 -0.24 6.43 -4.23
C GLY A 85 -0.45 5.06 -3.58
N LYS A 86 0.16 3.98 -4.09
CA LYS A 86 0.02 2.61 -3.52
C LYS A 86 0.31 2.55 -2.01
N THR A 87 1.43 3.11 -1.56
CA THR A 87 1.78 3.19 -0.13
C THR A 87 0.74 3.98 0.68
N ARG A 88 0.22 5.08 0.12
CA ARG A 88 -0.80 5.92 0.77
C ARG A 88 -2.14 5.20 0.86
N LEU A 89 -2.49 4.38 -0.13
CA LEU A 89 -3.65 3.50 -0.08
C LEU A 89 -3.53 2.52 1.09
N LEU A 90 -2.39 1.82 1.20
CA LEU A 90 -2.16 0.88 2.30
C LEU A 90 -2.24 1.59 3.67
N GLN A 91 -1.63 2.76 3.81
CA GLN A 91 -1.75 3.58 5.03
C GLN A 91 -3.20 3.96 5.34
N SER A 92 -3.98 4.34 4.32
CA SER A 92 -5.38 4.72 4.48
C SER A 92 -6.24 3.54 4.94
N VAL A 93 -6.01 2.34 4.39
CA VAL A 93 -6.66 1.09 4.84
C VAL A 93 -6.28 0.77 6.29
N ALA A 94 -5.00 0.89 6.66
CA ALA A 94 -4.54 0.65 8.03
C ALA A 94 -5.23 1.60 9.03
N LEU A 95 -5.24 2.90 8.72
CA LEU A 95 -5.85 3.92 9.57
C LEU A 95 -7.37 3.72 9.69
N ALA A 96 -8.05 3.43 8.57
CA ALA A 96 -9.48 3.13 8.58
C ALA A 96 -9.79 1.91 9.46
N GLN A 97 -8.99 0.84 9.38
CA GLN A 97 -9.12 -0.33 10.26
C GLN A 97 -8.97 0.04 11.74
N MET A 98 -7.94 0.82 12.07
CA MET A 98 -7.67 1.24 13.44
C MET A 98 -8.80 2.10 14.00
N PHE A 99 -9.27 3.11 13.24
CA PHE A 99 -10.38 3.97 13.67
C PHE A 99 -11.68 3.18 13.86
N ALA A 100 -11.98 2.27 12.94
CA ALA A 100 -13.15 1.39 13.02
C ALA A 100 -13.14 0.50 14.27
N GLN A 101 -12.01 -0.13 14.57
CA GLN A 101 -11.86 -0.98 15.76
C GLN A 101 -11.76 -0.21 17.07
N ALA A 102 -11.31 1.04 17.03
CA ALA A 102 -11.35 1.96 18.17
C ALA A 102 -12.78 2.48 18.47
N GLY A 103 -13.76 2.16 17.61
CA GLY A 103 -15.14 2.65 17.76
C GLY A 103 -15.30 4.13 17.40
N THR A 104 -14.37 4.68 16.62
CA THR A 104 -14.36 6.08 16.18
C THR A 104 -14.85 6.23 14.74
N PHE A 105 -15.08 7.47 14.31
CA PHE A 105 -15.40 7.76 12.91
C PHE A 105 -14.18 7.48 12.01
N VAL A 106 -14.45 6.97 10.81
CA VAL A 106 -13.44 6.77 9.77
C VAL A 106 -13.52 7.92 8.76
N PRO A 107 -12.39 8.38 8.18
CA PRO A 107 -12.38 9.39 7.11
C PRO A 107 -12.86 8.78 5.78
N ALA A 108 -14.16 8.45 5.72
CA ALA A 108 -14.83 7.85 4.58
C ALA A 108 -16.30 8.28 4.55
N ARG A 109 -16.89 8.34 3.36
CA ARG A 109 -18.34 8.57 3.20
C ARG A 109 -19.18 7.34 3.57
N GLU A 110 -18.65 6.13 3.42
CA GLU A 110 -19.27 4.90 3.92
C GLU A 110 -18.14 3.94 4.30
N ALA A 111 -18.26 3.19 5.40
CA ALA A 111 -17.23 2.22 5.75
C ALA A 111 -17.85 0.97 6.35
N ARG A 112 -17.59 -0.17 5.71
CA ARG A 112 -17.89 -1.51 6.23
C ARG A 112 -16.59 -2.23 6.46
N VAL A 113 -16.16 -2.24 7.71
CA VAL A 113 -14.86 -2.76 8.08
C VAL A 113 -15.09 -4.06 8.83
N ARG A 114 -14.47 -5.12 8.34
CA ARG A 114 -14.44 -6.39 9.05
C ARG A 114 -13.54 -6.27 10.28
N TRP A 115 -13.92 -6.94 11.37
CA TRP A 115 -13.02 -7.10 12.50
C TRP A 115 -11.76 -7.87 12.11
N ALA A 116 -10.59 -7.25 12.28
CA ALA A 116 -9.29 -7.87 12.07
C ALA A 116 -8.71 -8.33 13.43
N GLU A 117 -8.44 -9.63 13.55
CA GLU A 117 -7.81 -10.22 14.75
C GLU A 117 -6.39 -9.67 14.99
N GLY A 118 -5.73 -9.23 13.92
CA GLY A 118 -4.44 -8.56 13.95
C GLY A 118 -4.22 -7.74 12.69
N LEU A 119 -3.56 -6.59 12.84
CA LEU A 119 -3.16 -5.70 11.76
C LEU A 119 -1.63 -5.78 11.59
N PHE A 120 -1.18 -6.28 10.45
CA PHE A 120 0.23 -6.47 10.11
C PHE A 120 0.60 -5.52 8.98
N VAL A 121 1.51 -4.60 9.25
CA VAL A 121 1.87 -3.54 8.31
C VAL A 121 3.38 -3.54 8.07
N SER A 122 3.76 -3.80 6.82
CA SER A 122 5.12 -3.75 6.33
C SER A 122 5.19 -2.69 5.24
N LEU A 123 5.43 -1.44 5.63
CA LEU A 123 5.73 -0.37 4.68
C LEU A 123 7.24 -0.29 4.44
N ILE A 124 7.63 0.20 3.26
CA ILE A 124 9.05 0.41 2.95
C ILE A 124 9.63 1.41 3.95
N GLU A 125 10.69 1.00 4.63
CA GLU A 125 11.55 1.88 5.42
C GLU A 125 12.85 2.16 4.66
N GLU A 126 13.49 3.28 4.96
CA GLU A 126 14.83 3.55 4.45
C GLU A 126 15.80 2.43 4.86
N ALA A 127 16.60 1.96 3.92
CA ALA A 127 17.57 0.91 4.17
C ALA A 127 18.57 1.38 5.22
N ARG A 128 18.70 0.62 6.32
CA ARG A 128 19.68 0.94 7.35
C ARG A 128 21.03 0.36 6.96
N HIS A 129 22.08 1.16 7.09
CA HIS A 129 23.46 0.77 6.73
C HIS A 129 24.08 -0.29 7.66
N ASP A 130 23.42 -0.63 8.77
CA ASP A 130 23.91 -1.52 9.82
C ASP A 130 23.30 -2.95 9.78
N GLN A 131 22.57 -3.30 8.72
CA GLN A 131 21.95 -4.62 8.57
C GLN A 131 22.99 -5.70 8.27
N ARG A 132 23.01 -6.78 9.08
CA ARG A 132 23.97 -7.89 8.93
C ARG A 132 23.54 -8.89 7.86
N GLU A 133 22.24 -9.01 7.62
CA GLU A 133 21.61 -10.05 6.80
C GLU A 133 21.34 -9.60 5.34
N GLY A 134 21.67 -8.35 5.00
CA GLY A 134 21.35 -7.75 3.72
C GLY A 134 19.84 -7.53 3.50
N ARG A 135 19.47 -7.09 2.30
CA ARG A 135 18.08 -6.73 1.96
C ARG A 135 17.16 -7.95 1.91
N LEU A 136 17.60 -9.03 1.28
CA LEU A 136 16.85 -10.28 1.19
C LEU A 136 16.59 -10.90 2.56
N GLY A 137 17.63 -10.98 3.41
CA GLY A 137 17.52 -11.55 4.74
C GLY A 137 16.58 -10.75 5.64
N SER A 138 16.66 -9.41 5.58
CA SER A 138 15.76 -8.52 6.32
C SER A 138 14.30 -8.72 5.89
N GLU A 139 14.06 -8.87 4.59
CA GLU A 139 12.72 -9.13 4.06
C GLU A 139 12.17 -10.49 4.52
N LEU A 140 12.99 -11.54 4.48
CA LEU A 140 12.60 -12.88 4.95
C LEU A 140 12.29 -12.90 6.46
N GLN A 141 13.06 -12.16 7.26
CA GLN A 141 12.77 -12.01 8.69
C GLN A 141 11.43 -11.31 8.92
N ARG A 142 11.16 -10.24 8.18
CA ARG A 142 9.89 -9.49 8.25
C ARG A 142 8.70 -10.35 7.87
N ILE A 143 8.82 -11.12 6.78
CA ILE A 143 7.80 -12.09 6.35
C ILE A 143 7.56 -13.12 7.46
N ARG A 144 8.64 -13.69 8.02
CA ARG A 144 8.53 -14.66 9.11
C ARG A 144 7.80 -14.08 10.32
N GLU A 145 8.13 -12.87 10.75
CA GLU A 145 7.48 -12.20 11.90
C GLU A 145 5.97 -12.04 11.70
N VAL A 146 5.53 -11.74 10.47
CA VAL A 146 4.11 -11.68 10.12
C VAL A 146 3.48 -13.08 10.26
N PHE A 147 4.05 -14.10 9.61
CA PHE A 147 3.47 -15.45 9.61
C PHE A 147 3.49 -16.16 10.98
N GLU A 148 4.42 -15.81 11.88
CA GLU A 148 4.43 -16.35 13.25
C GLU A 148 3.19 -15.97 14.07
N GLN A 149 2.52 -14.87 13.70
CA GLN A 149 1.38 -14.31 14.44
C GLN A 149 0.08 -14.29 13.63
N LEU A 150 0.19 -14.37 12.31
CA LEU A 150 -0.94 -14.24 11.40
C LEU A 150 -1.97 -15.36 11.60
N ARG A 151 -3.25 -14.98 11.53
CA ARG A 151 -4.42 -15.86 11.56
C ARG A 151 -5.32 -15.53 10.37
N ALA A 152 -6.26 -16.43 10.04
CA ALA A 152 -7.22 -16.23 8.95
C ALA A 152 -8.10 -14.96 9.13
N GLY A 153 -8.31 -14.49 10.36
CA GLY A 153 -9.00 -13.23 10.64
C GLY A 153 -8.12 -11.98 10.56
N GLY A 154 -6.85 -12.08 10.14
CA GLY A 154 -5.92 -10.95 10.10
C GLY A 154 -6.07 -10.04 8.88
N LEU A 155 -5.55 -8.81 9.01
CA LEU A 155 -5.33 -7.86 7.92
C LEU A 155 -3.82 -7.66 7.71
N VAL A 156 -3.33 -7.94 6.50
CA VAL A 156 -1.91 -7.83 6.13
C VAL A 156 -1.73 -6.79 5.03
N LEU A 157 -0.83 -5.84 5.25
CA LEU A 157 -0.49 -4.76 4.31
C LEU A 157 1.01 -4.80 4.03
N LEU A 158 1.40 -5.23 2.83
CA LEU A 158 2.80 -5.36 2.41
C LEU A 158 3.06 -4.38 1.27
N ASP A 159 3.95 -3.41 1.48
CA ASP A 159 4.31 -2.42 0.47
C ASP A 159 5.61 -2.81 -0.24
N GLU A 160 5.55 -2.87 -1.57
CA GLU A 160 6.64 -3.26 -2.47
C GLU A 160 7.41 -4.50 -1.99
N LEU A 161 6.68 -5.57 -1.69
CA LEU A 161 7.21 -6.86 -1.25
C LEU A 161 8.35 -7.30 -2.17
N CYS A 162 9.53 -7.53 -1.57
CA CYS A 162 10.77 -7.94 -2.21
C CYS A 162 11.37 -6.96 -3.25
N SER A 163 11.03 -5.66 -3.21
CA SER A 163 11.54 -4.67 -4.16
C SER A 163 13.04 -4.37 -4.07
N GLY A 164 13.64 -4.61 -2.90
CA GLY A 164 15.04 -4.32 -2.61
C GLY A 164 16.02 -5.41 -3.02
N THR A 165 15.58 -6.51 -3.63
CA THR A 165 16.44 -7.65 -3.99
C THR A 165 16.52 -7.89 -5.50
N ASN A 166 17.28 -8.90 -5.91
CA ASN A 166 17.31 -9.38 -7.29
C ASN A 166 15.88 -9.76 -7.74
N PRO A 167 15.38 -9.26 -8.89
CA PRO A 167 14.03 -9.54 -9.37
C PRO A 167 13.65 -11.02 -9.43
N SER A 168 14.58 -11.93 -9.75
CA SER A 168 14.27 -13.37 -9.78
C SER A 168 13.97 -13.91 -8.39
N GLU A 169 14.86 -13.65 -7.42
CA GLU A 169 14.70 -14.05 -6.02
C GLU A 169 13.46 -13.40 -5.39
N GLY A 170 13.22 -12.12 -5.72
CA GLY A 170 12.06 -11.39 -5.22
C GLY A 170 10.74 -11.96 -5.73
N GLN A 171 10.67 -12.40 -6.99
CA GLN A 171 9.48 -13.05 -7.54
C GLN A 171 9.22 -14.41 -6.90
N GLU A 172 10.26 -15.23 -6.66
CA GLU A 172 10.13 -16.52 -5.99
C GLU A 172 9.56 -16.39 -4.58
N ILE A 173 10.07 -15.43 -3.80
CA ILE A 173 9.58 -15.18 -2.44
C ILE A 173 8.18 -14.59 -2.46
N PHE A 174 7.90 -13.65 -3.36
CA PHE A 174 6.56 -13.08 -3.50
C PHE A 174 5.54 -14.17 -3.80
N GLU A 175 5.87 -15.09 -4.72
CA GLU A 175 5.00 -16.22 -5.07
C GLU A 175 4.71 -17.11 -3.85
N LEU A 176 5.76 -17.49 -3.12
CA LEU A 176 5.62 -18.26 -1.87
C LEU A 176 4.72 -17.55 -0.84
N VAL A 177 4.90 -16.25 -0.65
CA VAL A 177 4.08 -15.46 0.28
C VAL A 177 2.62 -15.44 -0.16
N VAL A 178 2.35 -15.22 -1.45
CA VAL A 178 0.99 -15.22 -1.99
C VAL A 178 0.33 -16.59 -1.87
N ASP A 179 1.06 -17.68 -2.12
CA ASP A 179 0.58 -19.05 -1.92
C ASP A 179 0.10 -19.27 -0.49
N LEU A 180 0.96 -18.97 0.48
CA LEU A 180 0.67 -19.17 1.91
C LEU A 180 -0.45 -18.26 2.42
N LEU A 181 -0.52 -17.01 1.95
CA LEU A 181 -1.63 -16.11 2.26
C LEU A 181 -2.94 -16.61 1.65
N SER A 182 -2.92 -17.14 0.43
CA SER A 182 -4.12 -17.70 -0.20
C SER A 182 -4.62 -18.95 0.53
N GLU A 183 -3.70 -19.77 1.06
CA GLU A 183 -4.04 -20.95 1.88
C GLU A 183 -4.65 -20.55 3.24
N LEU A 184 -4.04 -19.58 3.93
CA LEU A 184 -4.53 -19.12 5.24
C LEU A 184 -5.78 -18.23 5.15
N SER A 185 -5.98 -17.56 4.01
CA SER A 185 -7.10 -16.67 3.68
C SER A 185 -7.33 -15.48 4.65
N PRO A 186 -6.29 -14.72 5.07
CA PRO A 186 -6.48 -13.42 5.69
C PRO A 186 -6.95 -12.40 4.64
N GLN A 187 -7.33 -11.20 5.07
CA GLN A 187 -7.39 -10.07 4.15
C GLN A 187 -5.98 -9.55 3.93
N ALA A 188 -5.45 -9.60 2.71
CA ALA A 188 -4.11 -9.13 2.40
C ALA A 188 -4.10 -8.12 1.25
N PHE A 189 -3.31 -7.06 1.38
CA PHE A 189 -3.01 -6.10 0.33
C PHE A 189 -1.50 -6.06 0.11
N ILE A 190 -1.06 -6.32 -1.11
CA ILE A 190 0.36 -6.41 -1.46
C ILE A 190 0.63 -5.50 -2.64
N SER A 191 1.45 -4.47 -2.45
CA SER A 191 1.89 -3.61 -3.55
C SER A 191 3.14 -4.19 -4.22
N THR A 192 3.25 -4.03 -5.55
CA THR A 192 4.44 -4.47 -6.30
C THR A 192 4.70 -3.60 -7.52
N HIS A 193 5.97 -3.59 -7.93
CA HIS A 193 6.42 -3.01 -9.20
C HIS A 193 6.85 -4.10 -10.20
N PHE A 194 6.76 -5.39 -9.84
CA PHE A 194 7.04 -6.51 -10.74
C PHE A 194 5.86 -6.76 -11.70
N LEU A 195 5.66 -5.84 -12.65
CA LEU A 195 4.46 -5.82 -13.51
C LEU A 195 4.29 -7.11 -14.33
N ASP A 196 5.36 -7.62 -14.94
CA ASP A 196 5.30 -8.85 -15.74
C ASP A 196 4.93 -10.05 -14.88
N PHE A 197 5.42 -10.10 -13.64
CA PHE A 197 5.08 -11.17 -12.70
C PHE A 197 3.63 -11.04 -12.21
N ALA A 198 3.19 -9.84 -11.84
CA ALA A 198 1.79 -9.60 -11.49
C ALA A 198 0.84 -9.98 -12.65
N ALA A 199 1.24 -9.72 -13.89
CA ALA A 199 0.47 -10.13 -15.07
C ALA A 199 0.39 -11.66 -15.21
N ARG A 200 1.48 -12.40 -14.94
CA ARG A 200 1.47 -13.88 -14.89
C ARG A 200 0.54 -14.40 -13.79
N LEU A 201 0.61 -13.81 -12.60
CA LEU A 201 -0.28 -14.17 -11.48
C LEU A 201 -1.75 -13.92 -11.83
N ALA A 202 -2.06 -12.80 -12.49
CA ALA A 202 -3.42 -12.47 -12.90
C ALA A 202 -3.96 -13.37 -14.03
N ALA A 203 -3.09 -13.97 -14.84
CA ALA A 203 -3.48 -14.92 -15.88
C ALA A 203 -3.92 -16.28 -15.31
N SER A 204 -3.47 -16.64 -14.10
CA SER A 204 -3.85 -17.86 -13.40
C SER A 204 -3.99 -17.59 -11.89
N PRO A 205 -5.02 -16.83 -11.48
CA PRO A 205 -5.16 -16.40 -10.08
C PRO A 205 -5.52 -17.56 -9.17
N ARG A 206 -4.96 -17.55 -7.96
CA ARG A 206 -5.40 -18.45 -6.88
C ARG A 206 -6.79 -18.01 -6.39
N PRO A 207 -7.60 -18.92 -5.79
CA PRO A 207 -8.88 -18.55 -5.20
C PRO A 207 -8.73 -17.38 -4.22
N GLY A 208 -9.63 -16.40 -4.31
CA GLY A 208 -9.60 -15.21 -3.44
C GLY A 208 -8.55 -14.16 -3.84
N MET A 209 -7.79 -14.35 -4.93
CA MET A 209 -6.92 -13.31 -5.46
C MET A 209 -7.68 -12.30 -6.30
N SER A 210 -7.35 -11.02 -6.11
CA SER A 210 -7.80 -9.92 -6.95
C SER A 210 -6.63 -8.98 -7.25
N PHE A 211 -6.78 -8.17 -8.30
CA PHE A 211 -5.72 -7.29 -8.79
C PHE A 211 -6.28 -5.89 -8.97
N LEU A 212 -5.54 -4.91 -8.47
CA LEU A 212 -5.80 -3.49 -8.67
C LEU A 212 -4.63 -2.83 -9.37
N GLN A 213 -4.94 -1.88 -10.23
CA GLN A 213 -3.98 -0.99 -10.84
C GLN A 213 -4.32 0.46 -10.54
N VAL A 214 -3.29 1.29 -10.39
CA VAL A 214 -3.44 2.74 -10.41
C VAL A 214 -3.93 3.16 -11.79
N GLU A 215 -5.08 3.85 -11.84
CA GLU A 215 -5.60 4.43 -13.06
C GLU A 215 -4.74 5.63 -13.50
N LEU A 216 -4.53 5.73 -14.81
CA LEU A 216 -3.79 6.81 -15.44
C LEU A 216 -4.72 7.60 -16.35
N ASP A 217 -4.56 8.92 -16.40
CA ASP A 217 -5.31 9.79 -17.30
C ASP A 217 -4.77 9.73 -18.75
N GLU A 218 -5.36 10.51 -19.66
CA GLU A 218 -4.95 10.59 -21.07
C GLU A 218 -3.49 11.05 -21.28
N ARG A 219 -2.83 11.58 -20.25
CA ARG A 219 -1.44 12.05 -20.25
C ARG A 219 -0.50 11.02 -19.62
N ASP A 220 -1.02 9.87 -19.20
CA ASP A 220 -0.41 8.87 -18.34
C ASP A 220 0.04 9.42 -16.98
N GLU A 221 -0.70 10.37 -16.42
CA GLU A 221 -0.50 10.84 -15.05
C GLU A 221 -1.41 10.05 -14.08
N PRO A 222 -0.94 9.68 -12.88
CA PRO A 222 -1.76 8.96 -11.91
C PRO A 222 -3.00 9.75 -11.47
N THR A 223 -4.18 9.15 -11.57
CA THR A 223 -5.43 9.72 -11.04
C THR A 223 -5.60 9.46 -9.54
N PHE A 224 -4.74 8.60 -8.97
CA PHE A 224 -4.81 8.06 -7.61
C PHE A 224 -6.07 7.23 -7.34
N GLN A 225 -6.81 6.86 -8.39
CA GLN A 225 -7.87 5.86 -8.33
C GLN A 225 -7.29 4.47 -8.58
N PHE A 226 -7.94 3.47 -7.98
CA PHE A 226 -7.54 2.07 -8.10
C PHE A 226 -8.66 1.29 -8.77
N THR A 227 -8.35 0.67 -9.91
CA THR A 227 -9.34 -0.05 -10.72
C THR A 227 -8.93 -1.51 -10.87
N PRO A 228 -9.86 -2.44 -11.09
CA PRO A 228 -9.51 -3.83 -11.37
C PRO A 228 -8.53 -3.99 -12.53
N GLY A 229 -7.49 -4.80 -12.32
CA GLY A 229 -6.52 -5.16 -13.36
C GLY A 229 -5.07 -5.04 -12.91
N VAL A 230 -4.17 -5.18 -13.88
CA VAL A 230 -2.71 -5.13 -13.68
C VAL A 230 -2.13 -4.04 -14.58
N ALA A 231 -1.31 -3.16 -14.00
CA ALA A 231 -0.64 -2.10 -14.71
C ALA A 231 0.30 -2.67 -15.78
N ARG A 232 0.23 -2.11 -17.00
CA ARG A 232 0.98 -2.62 -18.16
C ARG A 232 2.38 -2.03 -18.32
N THR A 233 2.63 -0.85 -17.77
CA THR A 233 3.91 -0.15 -17.98
C THR A 233 4.36 0.54 -16.70
N SER A 234 5.67 0.51 -16.43
CA SER A 234 6.26 1.41 -15.45
C SER A 234 6.49 2.77 -16.12
N LEU A 235 5.95 3.86 -15.56
CA LEU A 235 6.07 5.21 -16.11
C LEU A 235 7.50 5.80 -15.99
N ALA A 236 8.52 4.95 -15.95
CA ALA A 236 9.91 5.31 -15.74
C ALA A 236 10.43 6.23 -16.85
N HIS A 237 10.13 5.92 -18.11
CA HIS A 237 10.60 6.73 -19.24
C HIS A 237 9.97 8.14 -19.27
N LYS A 238 8.69 8.26 -18.91
CA LYS A 238 8.01 9.55 -18.75
C LYS A 238 8.54 10.34 -17.56
N THR A 239 8.80 9.64 -16.45
CA THR A 239 9.42 10.24 -15.26
C THR A 239 10.82 10.80 -15.59
N ALA A 240 11.64 10.04 -16.31
CA ALA A 240 12.95 10.49 -16.76
C ALA A 240 12.85 11.73 -17.67
N ALA A 241 11.92 11.75 -18.63
CA ALA A 241 11.69 12.90 -19.49
C ALA A 241 11.25 14.14 -18.70
N ARG A 242 10.30 14.00 -17.78
CA ARG A 242 9.82 15.08 -16.89
C ARG A 242 10.93 15.65 -16.01
N LEU A 243 11.84 14.81 -15.53
CA LEU A 243 13.00 15.22 -14.73
C LEU A 243 14.15 15.78 -15.59
N GLY A 244 14.01 15.85 -16.92
CA GLY A 244 15.07 16.27 -17.82
C GLY A 244 16.25 15.29 -17.88
N VAL A 245 16.04 14.05 -17.48
CA VAL A 245 17.02 12.95 -17.55
C VAL A 245 16.88 12.25 -18.90
N THR A 246 17.13 13.00 -19.98
CA THR A 246 17.15 12.48 -21.36
C THR A 246 18.57 12.13 -21.77
N ARG A 247 18.69 11.31 -22.83
CA ARG A 247 19.99 11.00 -23.44
C ARG A 247 20.74 12.28 -23.83
N GLU A 248 20.06 13.26 -24.44
CA GLU A 248 20.73 14.50 -24.84
C GLU A 248 21.21 15.31 -23.63
N SER A 249 20.39 15.41 -22.58
CA SER A 249 20.72 16.10 -21.33
C SER A 249 21.95 15.48 -20.65
N LEU A 250 21.96 14.16 -20.52
CA LEU A 250 23.09 13.43 -19.92
C LEU A 250 24.34 13.50 -20.80
N GLN A 251 24.21 13.44 -22.12
CA GLN A 251 25.34 13.61 -23.06
C GLN A 251 25.97 15.00 -22.93
N ALA A 252 25.17 16.06 -22.85
CA ALA A 252 25.66 17.42 -22.65
C ALA A 252 26.43 17.56 -21.32
N LEU A 253 25.99 16.89 -20.25
CA LEU A 253 26.72 16.85 -18.97
C LEU A 253 28.07 16.13 -19.10
N VAL A 254 28.10 14.99 -19.81
CA VAL A 254 29.35 14.24 -20.07
C VAL A 254 30.34 15.06 -20.89
N GLU A 255 29.88 15.74 -21.94
CA GLU A 255 30.73 16.62 -22.75
C GLU A 255 31.31 17.79 -21.95
N ARG A 256 30.51 18.41 -21.07
CA ARG A 256 30.99 19.46 -20.16
C ARG A 256 32.04 18.94 -19.20
N ALA A 257 31.86 17.74 -18.66
CA ALA A 257 32.84 17.13 -17.77
C ALA A 257 34.18 16.86 -18.48
N ARG A 258 34.13 16.35 -19.72
CA ARG A 258 35.34 16.10 -20.54
C ARG A 258 36.11 17.36 -20.93
N ARG A 259 35.47 18.54 -20.98
CA ARG A 259 36.15 19.82 -21.27
C ARG A 259 36.80 20.44 -20.02
N ARG A 260 36.49 19.95 -18.81
CA ARG A 260 37.01 20.45 -17.53
C ARG A 260 38.16 19.61 -16.97
N GLY A 261 38.39 18.41 -17.50
CA GLY A 261 39.55 17.56 -17.21
C GLY A 261 40.54 17.60 -18.36
#